data_AF-A0A846TA50-F1
#
_entry.id   AF-A0A846TA50-F1
#
_cell.length_a   1.000
_cell.length_b   1.000
_cell.length_c   1.000
_cell.angle_alpha   90.00
_cell.angle_beta   90.00
_cell.angle_gamma   90.00
#
_symmetry.space_group_name_H-M   'P 1'
#
loop_
_entity.id
_entity.type
_entity.pdbx_description
1 polymer ?
#
loop_
_entity_poly.entity_id
_entity_poly.type
_entity_poly.pdbx_seq_one_letter_code
_entity_poly.pdbx_strand_id
1 'polypeptide(L)'
;MSKWWLLLFWLLPALAVTGIVRQAPAWLEPHTLTMTLQPGQTLALGREALWAPQADSEHLRLRRAADGGWWLSNTAAVKQVLRRSAWGHADQSIREWPLTVGATFAMGGQRFTVLNIGASGLTLHSLGQRWQFDGIQLRREGQPLPECYETWRTRLRHRLAALGLAGWMQRPLRLGGGVYCADRLGLADAPVDAAQIAQTRSGFVLRPGNGGKPDETAVIVAAGTTDAESLWQRSILLALDDRLIVGRTQYQVTHIGETLQWAVLARAQRWSAAAPPPHSSPAIQALWRPTAWLLPADCADMARPLALGLSPLLLALLWPGSRRDWRRWRIAAALGLAGLSLGLYGDVLAAPVLWPYLSAWAALAVWLLTVRSAWSAGLLALLTVLLGIGLATLLQLGAGATETGWMRYGGGNAALAGAFGWLAWAGLEFWRGWRPPPAMAEKLARWSVRGLVGAALWLLTMQAIFGDEGGWHGVQPFELTKLALVTAAAWALMRTANGIPPASPTHFVKGTLGGFGESATRWLRAVIPLSLLLAMSGFALLFLHDFSPLVLLLIGVLSLIWAWLRVRPQPAWRWGGMIALATLILMVIMGGRWLHERPEIFR
;
A
#
# COMPACT_ATOMS: atom_id res chain seq x y z
N MET A 1 -13.18 -25.79 28.25
CA MET A 1 -14.05 -25.71 27.05
C MET A 1 -13.73 -26.89 26.14
N SER A 2 -14.75 -27.66 25.74
CA SER A 2 -14.59 -28.69 24.70
C SER A 2 -14.24 -28.02 23.36
N LYS A 3 -13.38 -28.65 22.55
CA LYS A 3 -13.00 -28.14 21.21
C LYS A 3 -14.21 -27.86 20.30
N TRP A 4 -15.31 -28.59 20.51
CA TRP A 4 -16.58 -28.39 19.83
C TRP A 4 -17.15 -26.98 20.00
N TRP A 5 -17.08 -26.40 21.20
CA TRP A 5 -17.55 -25.04 21.44
C TRP A 5 -16.70 -24.00 20.69
N LEU A 6 -15.39 -24.21 20.61
CA LEU A 6 -14.49 -23.31 19.89
C LEU A 6 -14.76 -23.35 18.37
N LEU A 7 -15.11 -24.52 17.83
CA LEU A 7 -15.52 -24.65 16.43
C LEU A 7 -16.87 -23.99 16.16
N LEU A 8 -17.82 -24.03 17.11
CA LEU A 8 -19.07 -23.27 17.00
C LEU A 8 -18.82 -21.76 16.99
N PHE A 9 -17.95 -21.26 17.87
CA PHE A 9 -17.54 -19.85 17.84
C PHE A 9 -16.84 -19.46 16.54
N TRP A 10 -16.02 -20.36 16.00
CA TRP A 10 -15.43 -20.21 14.68
C TRP A 10 -16.53 -20.13 13.60
N LEU A 11 -17.61 -20.91 13.64
CA LEU A 11 -18.64 -20.80 12.60
C LEU A 11 -19.36 -19.44 12.54
N LEU A 12 -19.33 -18.61 13.59
CA LEU A 12 -20.07 -17.34 13.64
C LEU A 12 -19.73 -16.36 12.50
N PRO A 13 -18.45 -16.02 12.21
CA PRO A 13 -18.15 -15.11 11.10
C PRO A 13 -18.42 -15.73 9.74
N ALA A 14 -18.31 -17.06 9.59
CA ALA A 14 -18.69 -17.74 8.36
C ALA A 14 -20.19 -17.61 8.08
N LEU A 15 -21.03 -17.79 9.11
CA LEU A 15 -22.46 -17.55 9.02
C LEU A 15 -22.77 -16.08 8.67
N ALA A 16 -22.07 -15.14 9.31
CA ALA A 16 -22.20 -13.72 8.99
C ALA A 16 -21.87 -13.43 7.51
N VAL A 17 -20.77 -13.96 6.98
CA VAL A 17 -20.41 -13.84 5.55
C VAL A 17 -21.49 -14.43 4.65
N THR A 18 -22.02 -15.62 4.96
CA THR A 18 -23.11 -16.19 4.16
C THR A 18 -24.40 -15.35 4.20
N GLY A 19 -24.70 -14.75 5.35
CA GLY A 19 -25.82 -13.82 5.50
C GLY A 19 -25.63 -12.56 4.66
N ILE A 20 -24.43 -11.97 4.70
CA ILE A 20 -24.07 -10.79 3.91
C ILE A 20 -24.21 -11.07 2.40
N VAL A 21 -23.70 -12.20 1.92
CA VAL A 21 -23.78 -12.56 0.49
C VAL A 21 -25.24 -12.75 0.05
N ARG A 22 -26.07 -13.39 0.87
CA ARG A 22 -27.50 -13.59 0.57
C ARG A 22 -28.32 -12.30 0.58
N GLN A 23 -27.93 -11.34 1.43
CA GLN A 23 -28.61 -10.05 1.57
C GLN A 23 -28.02 -8.96 0.66
N ALA A 24 -26.89 -9.25 0.00
CA ALA A 24 -26.25 -8.30 -0.88
C ALA A 24 -27.20 -7.94 -2.04
N PRO A 25 -27.31 -6.66 -2.41
CA PRO A 25 -28.08 -6.27 -3.59
C PRO A 25 -27.57 -7.00 -4.83
N ALA A 26 -28.48 -7.27 -5.77
CA ALA A 26 -28.13 -7.85 -7.07
C ALA A 26 -27.38 -6.81 -7.92
N TRP A 27 -26.10 -6.62 -7.62
CA TRP A 27 -25.24 -5.67 -8.29
C TRP A 27 -24.81 -6.16 -9.67
N LEU A 28 -24.85 -5.23 -10.61
CA LEU A 28 -24.22 -5.33 -11.92
C LEU A 28 -22.95 -4.47 -11.93
N GLU A 29 -21.87 -5.05 -12.42
CA GLU A 29 -20.56 -4.42 -12.58
C GLU A 29 -20.31 -4.18 -14.07
N PRO A 30 -19.85 -2.97 -14.48
CA PRO A 30 -19.48 -2.74 -15.86
C PRO A 30 -18.19 -3.53 -16.11
N HIS A 31 -18.18 -4.34 -17.16
CA HIS A 31 -17.07 -5.22 -17.51
C HIS A 31 -16.33 -4.73 -18.75
N THR A 32 -17.07 -4.27 -19.78
CA THR A 32 -16.49 -3.77 -21.02
C THR A 32 -17.21 -2.51 -21.45
N LEU A 33 -16.45 -1.48 -21.83
CA LEU A 33 -16.97 -0.25 -22.41
C LEU A 33 -16.60 -0.22 -23.89
N THR A 34 -17.58 -0.17 -24.77
CA THR A 34 -17.39 -0.06 -26.22
C THR A 34 -17.74 1.35 -26.65
N MET A 35 -16.83 2.01 -27.35
CA MET A 35 -16.98 3.38 -27.81
C MET A 35 -16.94 3.41 -29.33
N THR A 36 -17.93 4.08 -29.93
CA THR A 36 -18.09 4.18 -31.38
C THR A 36 -18.04 5.64 -31.80
N LEU A 37 -17.02 6.01 -32.58
CA LEU A 37 -16.85 7.35 -33.15
C LEU A 37 -16.53 7.26 -34.64
N GLN A 38 -17.08 8.16 -35.43
CA GLN A 38 -16.66 8.32 -36.82
C GLN A 38 -15.30 9.03 -36.88
N PRO A 39 -14.49 8.82 -37.93
CA PRO A 39 -13.25 9.57 -38.11
C PRO A 39 -13.50 11.09 -38.10
N GLY A 40 -12.67 11.82 -37.35
CA GLY A 40 -12.80 13.26 -37.11
C GLY A 40 -13.67 13.64 -35.90
N GLN A 41 -14.45 12.72 -35.32
CA GLN A 41 -15.30 13.02 -34.18
C GLN A 41 -14.54 13.03 -32.86
N THR A 42 -15.06 13.83 -31.92
CA THR A 42 -14.60 13.88 -30.52
C THR A 42 -15.75 13.57 -29.58
N LEU A 43 -15.44 13.00 -28.42
CA LEU A 43 -16.37 12.64 -27.37
C LEU A 43 -15.78 13.01 -26.02
N ALA A 44 -16.52 13.81 -25.25
CA ALA A 44 -16.19 14.06 -23.85
C ALA A 44 -16.70 12.88 -23.01
N LEU A 45 -15.83 12.37 -22.13
CA LEU A 45 -16.11 11.28 -21.22
C LEU A 45 -15.88 11.77 -19.80
N GLY A 46 -16.79 11.46 -18.89
CA GLY A 46 -16.62 11.74 -17.48
C GLY A 46 -17.33 10.73 -16.61
N ARG A 47 -17.69 11.15 -15.40
CA ARG A 47 -18.19 10.28 -14.32
C ARG A 47 -19.26 9.29 -14.76
N GLU A 48 -20.28 9.77 -15.46
CA GLU A 48 -21.43 8.95 -15.86
C GLU A 48 -21.08 8.03 -17.03
N ALA A 49 -20.45 8.59 -18.07
CA ALA A 49 -20.03 7.87 -19.28
C ALA A 49 -18.97 6.78 -19.02
N LEU A 50 -18.15 6.96 -17.99
CA LEU A 50 -17.08 6.03 -17.61
C LEU A 50 -17.49 5.15 -16.43
N TRP A 51 -18.62 5.42 -15.76
CA TRP A 51 -18.96 4.80 -14.48
C TRP A 51 -17.81 4.94 -13.47
N ALA A 52 -17.15 6.10 -13.48
CA ALA A 52 -16.00 6.42 -12.64
C ALA A 52 -16.41 7.41 -11.54
N PRO A 53 -16.81 6.96 -10.33
CA PRO A 53 -17.47 7.81 -9.34
C PRO A 53 -16.63 9.00 -8.89
N GLN A 54 -15.29 8.86 -8.94
CA GLN A 54 -14.36 9.91 -8.56
C GLN A 54 -13.84 10.74 -9.74
N ALA A 55 -14.30 10.47 -10.97
CA ALA A 55 -14.03 11.33 -12.11
C ALA A 55 -14.87 12.63 -12.05
N ASP A 56 -14.48 13.59 -12.87
CA ASP A 56 -15.24 14.83 -13.06
C ASP A 56 -16.36 14.58 -14.07
N SER A 57 -17.32 15.51 -14.18
CA SER A 57 -18.40 15.42 -15.17
C SER A 57 -17.87 15.33 -16.60
N GLU A 58 -16.78 16.04 -16.88
CA GLU A 58 -15.94 15.91 -18.08
C GLU A 58 -14.50 15.72 -17.65
N HIS A 59 -13.95 14.54 -17.86
CA HIS A 59 -12.63 14.18 -17.36
C HIS A 59 -11.65 13.85 -18.48
N LEU A 60 -12.15 13.26 -19.56
CA LEU A 60 -11.37 12.89 -20.73
C LEU A 60 -12.04 13.44 -21.99
N ARG A 61 -11.22 13.70 -23.00
CA ARG A 61 -11.69 13.87 -24.37
C ARG A 61 -11.06 12.78 -25.22
N LEU A 62 -11.91 11.98 -25.83
CA LEU A 62 -11.55 10.95 -26.78
C LEU A 62 -11.77 11.48 -28.20
N ARG A 63 -10.82 11.26 -29.10
CA ARG A 63 -10.90 11.68 -30.50
C ARG A 63 -10.52 10.51 -31.39
N ARG A 64 -11.31 10.26 -32.44
CA ARG A 64 -10.89 9.41 -33.54
C ARG A 64 -10.37 10.31 -34.66
N ALA A 65 -9.09 10.24 -34.96
CA ALA A 65 -8.47 11.03 -36.02
C ALA A 65 -8.92 10.54 -37.41
N ALA A 66 -8.68 11.36 -38.44
CA ALA A 66 -9.09 11.04 -39.81
C ALA A 66 -8.34 9.82 -40.37
N ASP A 67 -7.13 9.55 -39.88
CA ASP A 67 -6.33 8.35 -40.14
C ASP A 67 -6.83 7.09 -39.39
N GLY A 68 -7.88 7.23 -38.56
CA GLY A 68 -8.45 6.17 -37.75
C GLY A 68 -7.82 6.00 -36.36
N GLY A 69 -6.77 6.77 -36.03
CA GLY A 69 -6.10 6.69 -34.74
C GLY A 69 -6.96 7.19 -33.57
N TRP A 70 -6.87 6.52 -32.42
CA TRP A 70 -7.61 6.91 -31.20
C TRP A 70 -6.72 7.72 -30.26
N TRP A 71 -7.12 8.97 -30.02
CA TRP A 71 -6.39 9.93 -29.20
C TRP A 71 -7.17 10.25 -27.93
N LEU A 72 -6.46 10.30 -26.80
CA LEU A 72 -7.00 10.62 -25.49
C LEU A 72 -6.32 11.86 -24.92
N SER A 73 -7.09 12.81 -24.40
CA SER A 73 -6.57 13.92 -23.60
C SER A 73 -7.31 14.05 -22.26
N ASN A 74 -6.62 14.60 -21.26
CA ASN A 74 -7.20 14.90 -19.95
C ASN A 74 -7.85 16.29 -19.99
N THR A 75 -9.14 16.40 -19.72
CA THR A 75 -9.86 17.68 -19.62
C THR A 75 -10.04 18.14 -18.18
N ALA A 76 -9.84 17.27 -17.18
CA ALA A 76 -9.98 17.62 -15.78
C ALA A 76 -8.93 18.66 -15.35
N ALA A 77 -9.36 19.73 -14.68
CA ALA A 77 -8.46 20.80 -14.26
C ALA A 77 -7.44 20.31 -13.22
N VAL A 78 -7.92 19.60 -12.20
CA VAL A 78 -7.12 19.20 -11.04
C VAL A 78 -6.74 17.72 -11.08
N LYS A 79 -7.66 16.86 -11.50
CA LYS A 79 -7.47 15.41 -11.42
C LYS A 79 -6.60 14.90 -12.55
N GLN A 80 -5.69 14.00 -12.21
CA GLN A 80 -4.78 13.39 -13.17
C GLN A 80 -5.40 12.14 -13.78
N VAL A 81 -4.94 11.84 -14.99
CA VAL A 81 -5.21 10.58 -15.68
C VAL A 81 -3.87 9.90 -15.85
N LEU A 82 -3.76 8.70 -15.30
CA LEU A 82 -2.52 7.93 -15.38
C LEU A 82 -2.65 6.89 -16.48
N ARG A 83 -1.58 6.70 -17.23
CA ARG A 83 -1.42 5.66 -18.23
C ARG A 83 -0.23 4.80 -17.87
N ARG A 84 -0.40 3.49 -18.04
CA ARG A 84 0.69 2.53 -18.13
C ARG A 84 0.65 1.94 -19.52
N SER A 85 1.72 2.10 -20.28
CA SER A 85 1.82 1.45 -21.58
C SER A 85 1.86 -0.07 -21.42
N ALA A 86 1.48 -0.82 -22.46
CA ALA A 86 1.50 -2.29 -22.46
C ALA A 86 2.83 -2.89 -21.96
N TRP A 87 3.96 -2.26 -22.32
CA TRP A 87 5.32 -2.66 -21.95
C TRP A 87 5.89 -1.87 -20.76
N GLY A 88 5.12 -0.90 -20.25
CA GLY A 88 5.51 -0.02 -19.17
C GLY A 88 5.26 -0.65 -17.81
N HIS A 89 6.20 -0.45 -16.88
CA HIS A 89 6.06 -0.93 -15.49
C HIS A 89 5.56 0.14 -14.52
N ALA A 90 5.47 1.40 -14.96
CA ALA A 90 5.11 2.53 -14.11
C ALA A 90 3.90 3.27 -14.69
N ASP A 91 3.04 3.74 -13.79
CA ASP A 91 1.96 4.66 -14.13
C ASP A 91 2.56 6.06 -14.34
N GLN A 92 2.24 6.66 -15.48
CA GLN A 92 2.69 7.99 -15.88
C GLN A 92 1.48 8.88 -16.13
N SER A 93 1.51 10.13 -15.70
CA SER A 93 0.42 11.04 -16.07
C SER A 93 0.42 11.28 -17.58
N ILE A 94 -0.75 11.29 -18.22
CA ILE A 94 -0.84 11.55 -19.67
C ILE A 94 -0.44 12.99 -20.05
N ARG A 95 -0.34 13.88 -19.06
CA ARG A 95 0.24 15.23 -19.20
C ARG A 95 1.76 15.26 -18.97
N GLU A 96 2.46 14.12 -18.88
CA GLU A 96 3.92 14.08 -18.79
C GLU A 96 4.57 14.10 -20.17
N TRP A 97 5.30 15.15 -20.49
CA TRP A 97 6.05 15.26 -21.73
C TRP A 97 7.52 14.89 -21.51
N PRO A 98 8.03 13.82 -22.16
CA PRO A 98 9.43 13.44 -22.02
C PRO A 98 10.33 14.51 -22.64
N LEU A 99 11.33 14.95 -21.88
CA LEU A 99 12.37 15.83 -22.41
C LEU A 99 13.37 14.97 -23.18
N THR A 100 13.64 15.36 -24.43
CA THR A 100 14.71 14.79 -25.26
C THR A 100 15.69 15.88 -25.66
N VAL A 101 16.90 15.51 -26.08
CA VAL A 101 17.87 16.50 -26.60
C VAL A 101 17.26 17.21 -27.81
N GLY A 102 17.36 18.53 -27.86
CA GLY A 102 16.74 19.37 -28.87
C GLY A 102 15.26 19.70 -28.63
N ALA A 103 14.62 19.07 -27.64
CA ALA A 103 13.23 19.37 -27.29
C ALA A 103 13.09 20.82 -26.82
N THR A 104 12.01 21.49 -27.24
CA THR A 104 11.74 22.87 -26.87
C THR A 104 10.38 22.98 -26.19
N PHE A 105 10.31 23.77 -25.12
CA PHE A 105 9.06 24.10 -24.45
C PHE A 105 9.04 25.57 -24.07
N ALA A 106 7.87 26.16 -23.93
CA ALA A 106 7.70 27.54 -23.50
C ALA A 106 6.76 27.60 -22.29
N MET A 107 7.00 28.57 -21.42
CA MET A 107 6.13 28.89 -20.30
C MET A 107 6.03 30.41 -20.20
N GLY A 108 4.81 30.94 -20.30
CA GLY A 108 4.62 32.38 -20.46
C GLY A 108 5.35 32.87 -21.72
N GLY A 109 6.12 33.96 -21.61
CA GLY A 109 6.94 34.48 -22.72
C GLY A 109 8.29 33.78 -22.93
N GLN A 110 8.68 32.85 -22.05
CA GLN A 110 10.04 32.31 -22.03
C GLN A 110 10.13 30.92 -22.68
N ARG A 111 11.04 30.77 -23.67
CA ARG A 111 11.31 29.50 -24.37
C ARG A 111 12.58 28.84 -23.85
N PHE A 112 12.47 27.56 -23.58
CA PHE A 112 13.55 26.68 -23.15
C PHE A 112 13.87 25.66 -24.24
N THR A 113 15.17 25.44 -24.44
CA THR A 113 15.70 24.38 -25.30
C THR A 113 16.52 23.41 -24.47
N VAL A 114 16.24 22.12 -24.61
CA VAL A 114 17.01 21.06 -23.96
C VAL A 114 18.31 20.84 -24.74
N LEU A 115 19.45 21.15 -24.13
CA LEU A 115 20.76 20.99 -24.77
C LEU A 115 21.36 19.60 -24.52
N ASN A 116 21.16 19.03 -23.33
CA ASN A 116 21.73 17.73 -22.97
C ASN A 116 20.89 17.05 -21.87
N ILE A 117 20.79 15.73 -21.96
CA ILE A 117 20.21 14.84 -20.94
C ILE A 117 21.21 13.70 -20.74
N GLY A 118 21.72 13.54 -19.53
CA GLY A 118 22.62 12.44 -19.21
C GLY A 118 22.59 12.07 -17.73
N ALA A 119 23.48 11.15 -17.34
CA ALA A 119 23.63 10.73 -15.95
C ALA A 119 24.02 11.88 -15.00
N SER A 120 24.65 12.93 -15.54
CA SER A 120 25.05 14.15 -14.81
C SER A 120 23.93 15.19 -14.67
N GLY A 121 22.78 14.98 -15.30
CA GLY A 121 21.62 15.87 -15.19
C GLY A 121 21.06 16.37 -16.53
N LEU A 122 20.19 17.36 -16.41
CA LEU A 122 19.51 18.08 -17.49
C LEU A 122 20.18 19.44 -17.71
N THR A 123 20.49 19.77 -18.96
CA THR A 123 20.91 21.12 -19.35
C THR A 123 19.85 21.80 -20.20
N LEU A 124 19.41 22.98 -19.78
CA LEU A 124 18.46 23.83 -20.50
C LEU A 124 19.14 25.13 -20.95
N HIS A 125 18.67 25.70 -22.04
CA HIS A 125 19.05 27.03 -22.51
C HIS A 125 17.81 27.90 -22.65
N SER A 126 17.87 29.12 -22.11
CA SER A 126 16.78 30.09 -22.17
C SER A 126 17.29 31.50 -21.97
N LEU A 127 16.80 32.47 -22.78
CA LEU A 127 17.19 33.89 -22.71
C LEU A 127 18.71 34.12 -22.71
N GLY A 128 19.45 33.33 -23.49
CA GLY A 128 20.92 33.39 -23.54
C GLY A 128 21.62 32.81 -22.30
N GLN A 129 20.87 32.22 -21.36
CA GLN A 129 21.40 31.60 -20.16
C GLN A 129 21.33 30.07 -20.21
N ARG A 130 22.38 29.43 -19.71
CA ARG A 130 22.51 27.99 -19.53
C ARG A 130 22.19 27.60 -18.10
N TRP A 131 21.22 26.69 -17.98
CA TRP A 131 20.75 26.12 -16.72
C TRP A 131 21.14 24.65 -16.66
N GLN A 132 21.68 24.20 -15.54
CA GLN A 132 22.04 22.80 -15.32
C GLN A 132 21.35 22.30 -14.06
N PHE A 133 20.66 21.16 -14.16
CA PHE A 133 19.93 20.56 -13.06
C PHE A 133 20.31 19.09 -12.92
N ASP A 134 20.93 18.72 -11.79
CA ASP A 134 21.43 17.36 -11.54
C ASP A 134 20.45 16.46 -10.75
N GLY A 135 19.20 16.94 -10.57
CA GLY A 135 18.20 16.28 -9.72
C GLY A 135 18.21 16.77 -8.27
N ILE A 136 19.23 17.53 -7.86
CA ILE A 136 19.36 18.11 -6.53
C ILE A 136 19.58 19.62 -6.60
N GLN A 137 20.51 20.11 -7.40
CA GLN A 137 20.85 21.53 -7.50
C GLN A 137 20.58 22.08 -8.89
N LEU A 138 20.12 23.32 -8.90
CA LEU A 138 20.07 24.16 -10.08
C LEU A 138 21.32 25.04 -10.13
N ARG A 139 22.02 25.02 -11.27
CA ARG A 139 23.15 25.90 -11.57
C ARG A 139 22.79 26.83 -12.72
N ARG A 140 23.20 28.09 -12.61
CA ARG A 140 23.10 29.11 -13.65
C ARG A 140 24.50 29.47 -14.12
N GLU A 141 24.80 29.26 -15.40
CA GLU A 141 26.15 29.46 -15.96
C GLU A 141 27.26 28.77 -15.15
N GLY A 142 26.98 27.56 -14.66
CA GLY A 142 27.90 26.77 -13.85
C GLY A 142 27.96 27.14 -12.36
N GLN A 143 27.39 28.28 -11.95
CA GLN A 143 27.31 28.66 -10.53
C GLN A 143 26.08 28.04 -9.85
N PRO A 144 26.23 27.33 -8.73
CA PRO A 144 25.11 26.76 -7.99
C PRO A 144 24.25 27.85 -7.33
N LEU A 145 22.93 27.69 -7.39
CA LEU A 145 22.00 28.56 -6.68
C LEU A 145 21.84 28.11 -5.21
N PRO A 146 21.52 29.06 -4.29
CA PRO A 146 21.28 28.74 -2.89
C PRO A 146 20.02 27.89 -2.70
N GLU A 147 19.94 27.18 -1.58
CA GLU A 147 18.73 26.47 -1.18
C GLU A 147 17.59 27.45 -0.87
N CYS A 148 16.35 27.11 -1.23
CA CYS A 148 15.21 27.98 -0.95
C CYS A 148 14.92 28.09 0.55
N TYR A 149 15.24 27.03 1.31
CA TYR A 149 15.15 26.98 2.76
C TYR A 149 16.32 26.18 3.32
N GLU A 150 17.17 26.82 4.13
CA GLU A 150 18.27 26.13 4.80
C GLU A 150 17.77 25.34 6.01
N THR A 151 18.02 24.03 6.02
CA THR A 151 17.63 23.14 7.12
C THR A 151 18.73 22.10 7.36
N TRP A 152 18.69 21.37 8.48
CA TRP A 152 19.66 20.27 8.70
C TRP A 152 19.61 19.20 7.58
N ARG A 153 18.46 19.06 6.90
CA ARG A 153 18.26 18.16 5.76
C ARG A 153 19.06 18.57 4.52
N THR A 154 19.32 19.86 4.29
CA THR A 154 20.16 20.30 3.16
C THR A 154 21.61 19.86 3.38
N ARG A 155 22.16 20.04 4.59
CA ARG A 155 23.50 19.56 4.96
C ARG A 155 23.66 18.04 4.80
N LEU A 156 22.64 17.27 5.19
CA LEU A 156 22.65 15.82 4.99
C LEU A 156 22.63 15.45 3.51
N ARG A 157 21.80 16.11 2.70
CA ARG A 157 21.73 15.90 1.24
C ARG A 157 23.05 16.16 0.56
N HIS A 158 23.71 17.28 0.87
CA HIS A 158 25.03 17.58 0.31
C HIS A 158 26.07 16.50 0.65
N ARG A 159 26.09 16.03 1.91
CA ARG A 159 27.00 14.94 2.34
C ARG A 159 26.72 13.63 1.60
N LEU A 160 25.46 13.26 1.45
CA LEU A 160 25.07 12.03 0.76
C LEU A 160 25.28 12.13 -0.76
N ALA A 161 25.09 13.30 -1.35
CA ALA A 161 25.42 13.56 -2.76
C ALA A 161 26.94 13.45 -3.01
N ALA A 162 27.77 13.96 -2.09
CA ALA A 162 29.23 13.79 -2.14
C ALA A 162 29.67 12.31 -2.06
N LEU A 163 28.85 11.45 -1.46
CA LEU A 163 29.06 10.00 -1.40
C LEU A 163 28.50 9.25 -2.63
N GLY A 164 28.02 9.96 -3.67
CA GLY A 164 27.44 9.36 -4.87
C GLY A 164 26.02 8.82 -4.70
N LEU A 165 25.36 9.08 -3.56
CA LEU A 165 23.99 8.63 -3.26
C LEU A 165 22.92 9.64 -3.68
N ALA A 166 23.26 10.56 -4.59
CA ALA A 166 22.37 11.61 -5.08
C ALA A 166 21.06 11.06 -5.69
N GLY A 167 21.12 9.89 -6.33
CA GLY A 167 19.95 9.23 -6.93
C GLY A 167 18.83 8.87 -5.94
N TRP A 168 19.13 8.84 -4.63
CA TRP A 168 18.17 8.52 -3.58
C TRP A 168 17.43 9.75 -3.04
N MET A 169 17.81 10.96 -3.48
CA MET A 169 17.29 12.24 -2.96
C MET A 169 16.93 13.23 -4.08
N GLN A 170 16.41 12.71 -5.18
CA GLN A 170 15.99 13.52 -6.32
C GLN A 170 14.75 14.33 -5.96
N ARG A 171 14.73 15.59 -6.38
CA ARG A 171 13.58 16.49 -6.25
C ARG A 171 13.14 16.99 -7.63
N PRO A 172 11.84 17.30 -7.83
CA PRO A 172 11.41 18.02 -9.01
C PRO A 172 12.00 19.43 -9.01
N LEU A 173 12.46 19.90 -10.18
CA LEU A 173 12.71 21.31 -10.44
C LEU A 173 11.37 21.99 -10.74
N ARG A 174 10.93 22.86 -9.84
CA ARG A 174 9.67 23.62 -10.00
C ARG A 174 9.92 24.87 -10.84
N LEU A 175 9.00 25.16 -11.74
CA LEU A 175 9.05 26.29 -12.65
C LEU A 175 7.95 27.29 -12.27
N GLY A 176 8.29 28.57 -12.20
CA GLY A 176 7.34 29.64 -11.90
C GLY A 176 7.63 30.42 -10.61
N GLY A 177 6.99 31.59 -10.47
CA GLY A 177 7.21 32.54 -9.38
C GLY A 177 8.44 33.42 -9.56
N GLY A 178 8.71 34.32 -8.62
CA GLY A 178 9.80 35.30 -8.75
C GLY A 178 11.18 34.90 -8.22
N VAL A 179 11.36 33.67 -7.70
CA VAL A 179 12.56 33.29 -6.94
C VAL A 179 13.35 32.20 -7.66
N TYR A 180 14.67 32.39 -7.73
CA TYR A 180 15.63 31.40 -8.20
C TYR A 180 16.35 30.75 -7.02
N CYS A 181 16.22 29.43 -6.88
CA CYS A 181 16.91 28.66 -5.85
C CYS A 181 17.11 27.22 -6.33
N ALA A 182 17.76 26.40 -5.51
CA ALA A 182 18.29 25.10 -5.93
C ALA A 182 17.23 24.09 -6.46
N ASP A 183 15.94 24.29 -6.21
CA ASP A 183 14.82 23.55 -6.84
C ASP A 183 13.73 24.41 -7.47
N ARG A 184 13.96 25.71 -7.65
CA ARG A 184 13.02 26.62 -8.31
C ARG A 184 13.69 27.45 -9.36
N LEU A 185 13.14 27.40 -10.57
CA LEU A 185 13.47 28.32 -11.64
C LEU A 185 12.34 29.36 -11.72
N GLY A 186 12.64 30.58 -11.26
CA GLY A 186 11.69 31.68 -11.24
C GLY A 186 11.32 32.13 -12.65
N LEU A 187 10.03 32.31 -12.91
CA LEU A 187 9.46 32.86 -14.12
C LEU A 187 8.40 33.88 -13.71
N ALA A 188 8.65 35.17 -14.00
CA ALA A 188 7.83 36.27 -13.50
C ALA A 188 6.36 36.20 -13.98
N ASP A 189 6.15 35.68 -15.19
CA ASP A 189 4.83 35.60 -15.83
C ASP A 189 4.07 34.30 -15.50
N ALA A 190 4.56 33.50 -14.55
CA ALA A 190 3.95 32.23 -14.18
C ALA A 190 3.80 32.12 -12.65
N PRO A 191 2.69 31.54 -12.15
CA PRO A 191 2.52 31.27 -10.73
C PRO A 191 3.59 30.30 -10.22
N VAL A 192 3.86 30.33 -8.92
CA VAL A 192 4.78 29.38 -8.28
C VAL A 192 4.31 27.95 -8.55
N ASP A 193 5.21 27.08 -9.01
CA ASP A 193 4.91 25.67 -9.30
C ASP A 193 3.88 25.50 -10.42
N ALA A 194 3.98 26.31 -11.49
CA ALA A 194 3.14 26.20 -12.67
C ALA A 194 3.38 24.88 -13.45
N ALA A 195 4.65 24.53 -13.63
CA ALA A 195 5.07 23.22 -14.11
C ALA A 195 6.29 22.74 -13.32
N GLN A 196 6.59 21.45 -13.46
CA GLN A 196 7.75 20.86 -12.80
C GLN A 196 8.46 19.90 -13.74
N ILE A 197 9.78 19.89 -13.67
CA ILE A 197 10.63 18.93 -14.34
C ILE A 197 11.09 17.93 -13.30
N ALA A 198 10.75 16.67 -13.49
CA ALA A 198 11.17 15.63 -12.58
C ALA A 198 11.92 14.52 -13.30
N GLN A 199 12.87 13.95 -12.58
CA GLN A 199 13.63 12.82 -13.04
C GLN A 199 12.81 11.54 -12.93
N THR A 200 12.97 10.69 -13.93
CA THR A 200 12.37 9.38 -14.09
C THR A 200 13.47 8.38 -14.39
N ARG A 201 13.16 7.07 -14.38
CA ARG A 201 14.14 6.03 -14.74
C ARG A 201 14.67 6.18 -16.17
N SER A 202 13.88 6.79 -17.05
CA SER A 202 14.19 6.96 -18.48
C SER A 202 14.74 8.35 -18.84
N GLY A 203 14.92 9.26 -17.89
CA GLY A 203 15.38 10.63 -18.16
C GLY A 203 14.57 11.67 -17.38
N PHE A 204 14.33 12.84 -17.97
CA PHE A 204 13.54 13.91 -17.35
C PHE A 204 12.20 14.08 -18.07
N VAL A 205 11.15 14.37 -17.31
CA VAL A 205 9.81 14.66 -17.85
C VAL A 205 9.34 16.02 -17.34
N LEU A 206 8.72 16.80 -18.22
CA LEU A 206 7.97 17.99 -17.88
C LEU A 206 6.52 17.59 -17.57
N ARG A 207 5.99 18.05 -16.44
CA ARG A 207 4.62 17.77 -16.01
C ARG A 207 3.97 19.00 -15.37
N PRO A 208 2.63 19.08 -15.32
CA PRO A 208 1.94 20.15 -14.60
C PRO A 208 2.36 20.19 -13.12
N GLY A 209 2.51 21.40 -12.58
CA GLY A 209 2.75 21.65 -11.16
C GLY A 209 1.45 22.02 -10.45
N ASN A 210 1.47 22.12 -9.12
CA ASN A 210 0.25 22.34 -8.34
C ASN A 210 -0.32 23.76 -8.48
N GLY A 211 0.52 24.74 -8.83
CA GLY A 211 0.11 26.13 -9.02
C GLY A 211 -0.36 26.45 -10.44
N GLY A 212 -0.17 25.55 -11.40
CA GLY A 212 -0.52 25.78 -12.80
C GLY A 212 -1.97 25.42 -13.11
N LYS A 213 -2.67 26.30 -13.83
CA LYS A 213 -4.04 26.06 -14.31
C LYS A 213 -4.12 26.10 -15.84
N PRO A 214 -5.04 25.33 -16.46
CA PRO A 214 -5.18 25.27 -17.92
C PRO A 214 -5.37 26.64 -18.58
N ASP A 215 -6.14 27.52 -17.92
CA ASP A 215 -6.58 28.80 -18.50
C ASP A 215 -5.67 29.99 -18.12
N GLU A 216 -4.82 29.84 -17.09
CA GLU A 216 -4.02 30.95 -16.55
C GLU A 216 -2.54 30.90 -17.00
N THR A 217 -1.98 29.72 -17.26
CA THR A 217 -0.56 29.60 -17.61
C THR A 217 -0.38 28.66 -18.79
N ALA A 218 -0.15 29.24 -19.96
CA ALA A 218 0.18 28.48 -21.14
C ALA A 218 1.60 27.90 -21.01
N VAL A 219 1.69 26.58 -20.86
CA VAL A 219 2.94 25.85 -21.04
C VAL A 219 2.82 25.06 -22.33
N ILE A 220 3.61 25.44 -23.30
CA ILE A 220 3.58 24.90 -24.65
C ILE A 220 4.76 23.94 -24.79
N VAL A 221 4.49 22.69 -25.13
CA VAL A 221 5.54 21.71 -25.50
C VAL A 221 5.74 21.72 -27.00
N ALA A 222 6.91 21.22 -27.45
CA ALA A 222 7.34 21.35 -28.84
C ALA A 222 7.23 22.80 -29.36
N ALA A 223 7.51 23.77 -28.46
CA ALA A 223 7.27 25.17 -28.75
C ALA A 223 8.06 25.62 -29.98
N GLY A 224 7.39 26.28 -30.94
CA GLY A 224 8.02 26.74 -32.17
C GLY A 224 8.26 25.66 -33.24
N THR A 225 7.64 24.50 -33.11
CA THR A 225 7.42 23.55 -34.22
C THR A 225 5.95 23.55 -34.63
N THR A 226 5.60 22.82 -35.69
CA THR A 226 4.20 22.60 -36.10
C THR A 226 3.40 21.76 -35.10
N ASP A 227 4.09 21.04 -34.22
CA ASP A 227 3.49 20.14 -33.23
C ASP A 227 3.32 20.81 -31.86
N ALA A 228 3.42 22.14 -31.81
CA ALA A 228 3.29 22.91 -30.58
C ALA A 228 1.89 22.70 -29.97
N GLU A 229 1.85 22.13 -28.76
CA GLU A 229 0.60 21.88 -28.02
C GLU A 229 0.70 22.34 -26.57
N SER A 230 -0.42 22.70 -25.96
CA SER A 230 -0.47 22.96 -24.52
C SER A 230 -0.29 21.66 -23.74
N LEU A 231 0.62 21.63 -22.76
CA LEU A 231 0.84 20.47 -21.88
C LEU A 231 -0.45 20.06 -21.12
N TRP A 232 -1.40 21.00 -20.94
CA TRP A 232 -2.68 20.76 -20.27
C TRP A 232 -3.70 20.09 -21.20
N GLN A 233 -3.61 20.37 -22.51
CA GLN A 233 -4.47 19.81 -23.56
C GLN A 233 -3.83 18.63 -24.29
N ARG A 234 -2.61 18.25 -23.89
CA ARG A 234 -1.84 17.18 -24.50
C ARG A 234 -2.68 15.94 -24.75
N SER A 235 -2.61 15.47 -25.98
CA SER A 235 -3.28 14.24 -26.39
C SER A 235 -2.25 13.13 -26.63
N ILE A 236 -2.63 11.91 -26.29
CA ILE A 236 -1.80 10.72 -26.49
C ILE A 236 -2.53 9.72 -27.38
N LEU A 237 -1.78 9.06 -28.25
CA LEU A 237 -2.29 7.93 -29.01
C LEU A 237 -2.44 6.72 -28.08
N LEU A 238 -3.63 6.11 -28.09
CA LEU A 238 -3.92 4.87 -27.37
C LEU A 238 -3.37 3.68 -28.14
N ALA A 239 -2.78 2.74 -27.41
CA ALA A 239 -2.30 1.46 -27.91
C ALA A 239 -3.04 0.29 -27.23
N LEU A 240 -3.05 -0.87 -27.88
CA LEU A 240 -3.57 -2.10 -27.30
C LEU A 240 -2.82 -2.39 -25.98
N ASP A 241 -3.54 -2.91 -24.98
CA ASP A 241 -3.05 -3.23 -23.64
C ASP A 241 -2.58 -2.04 -22.78
N ASP A 242 -2.78 -0.81 -23.25
CA ASP A 242 -2.63 0.35 -22.39
C ASP A 242 -3.60 0.27 -21.21
N ARG A 243 -3.09 0.51 -19.99
CA ARG A 243 -3.92 0.66 -18.80
C ARG A 243 -4.10 2.12 -18.46
N LEU A 244 -5.33 2.49 -18.12
CA LEU A 244 -5.71 3.85 -17.78
C LEU A 244 -6.29 3.89 -16.38
N ILE A 245 -5.93 4.91 -15.60
CA ILE A 245 -6.53 5.21 -14.30
C ILE A 245 -7.17 6.59 -14.39
N VAL A 246 -8.49 6.62 -14.21
CA VAL A 246 -9.31 7.84 -14.34
C VAL A 246 -10.03 8.05 -13.01
N GLY A 247 -9.66 9.12 -12.29
CA GLY A 247 -10.02 9.26 -10.87
C GLY A 247 -9.37 8.13 -10.05
N ARG A 248 -10.12 7.04 -9.83
CA ARG A 248 -9.59 5.80 -9.23
C ARG A 248 -9.95 4.54 -10.02
N THR A 249 -10.76 4.69 -11.07
CA THR A 249 -11.26 3.59 -11.88
C THR A 249 -10.20 3.16 -12.88
N GLN A 250 -9.93 1.85 -12.92
CA GLN A 250 -8.89 1.26 -13.74
C GLN A 250 -9.50 0.61 -14.98
N TYR A 251 -8.92 0.90 -16.13
CA TYR A 251 -9.30 0.36 -17.43
C TYR A 251 -8.10 -0.25 -18.14
N GLN A 252 -8.35 -1.16 -19.07
CA GLN A 252 -7.37 -1.67 -20.02
C GLN A 252 -7.94 -1.61 -21.43
N VAL A 253 -7.17 -1.12 -22.40
CA VAL A 253 -7.56 -1.11 -23.81
C VAL A 253 -7.44 -2.53 -24.36
N THR A 254 -8.56 -3.13 -24.72
CA THR A 254 -8.62 -4.52 -25.21
C THR A 254 -8.83 -4.63 -26.72
N HIS A 255 -9.32 -3.57 -27.36
CA HIS A 255 -9.50 -3.53 -28.81
C HIS A 255 -9.39 -2.10 -29.35
N ILE A 256 -8.69 -1.94 -30.47
CA ILE A 256 -8.58 -0.69 -31.23
C ILE A 256 -8.91 -0.97 -32.69
N GLY A 257 -9.95 -0.33 -33.21
CA GLY A 257 -10.36 -0.43 -34.61
C GLY A 257 -11.41 0.64 -34.94
N GLU A 258 -12.49 0.25 -35.61
CA GLU A 258 -13.66 1.14 -35.79
C GLU A 258 -14.33 1.49 -34.47
N THR A 259 -14.26 0.57 -33.51
CA THR A 259 -14.70 0.74 -32.15
C THR A 259 -13.52 0.59 -31.19
N LEU A 260 -13.49 1.40 -30.15
CA LEU A 260 -12.53 1.28 -29.05
C LEU A 260 -13.18 0.50 -27.91
N GLN A 261 -12.54 -0.56 -27.42
CA GLN A 261 -13.04 -1.30 -26.26
C GLN A 261 -12.09 -1.18 -25.07
N TRP A 262 -12.65 -0.87 -23.91
CA TRP A 262 -11.96 -0.86 -22.63
C TRP A 262 -12.54 -1.94 -21.71
N ALA A 263 -11.71 -2.84 -21.20
CA ALA A 263 -12.07 -3.67 -20.06
C ALA A 263 -12.00 -2.82 -18.78
N VAL A 264 -13.04 -2.90 -17.95
CA VAL A 264 -13.09 -2.25 -16.65
C VAL A 264 -12.51 -3.21 -15.61
N LEU A 265 -11.36 -2.85 -15.06
CA LEU A 265 -10.62 -3.72 -14.14
C LEU A 265 -11.08 -3.56 -12.69
N ALA A 266 -11.29 -2.31 -12.25
CA ALA A 266 -11.55 -2.03 -10.84
C ALA A 266 -12.11 -0.64 -10.56
N ARG A 267 -12.74 -0.49 -9.38
CA ARG A 267 -13.17 0.80 -8.79
C ARG A 267 -14.21 1.54 -9.64
N ALA A 268 -14.97 0.82 -10.46
CA ALA A 268 -16.12 1.38 -11.18
C ALA A 268 -17.38 1.41 -10.31
N GLN A 269 -18.30 2.29 -10.68
CA GLN A 269 -19.65 2.39 -10.14
C GLN A 269 -20.46 1.15 -10.57
N ARG A 270 -21.12 0.53 -9.60
CA ARG A 270 -22.06 -0.58 -9.77
C ARG A 270 -23.47 -0.04 -9.97
N TRP A 271 -24.27 -0.85 -10.64
CA TRP A 271 -25.68 -0.57 -10.86
C TRP A 271 -26.54 -1.64 -10.22
N SER A 272 -27.67 -1.26 -9.64
CA SER A 272 -28.62 -2.24 -9.12
C SER A 272 -29.35 -2.88 -10.30
N ALA A 273 -29.39 -4.22 -10.37
CA ALA A 273 -30.16 -4.93 -11.39
C ALA A 273 -31.67 -4.61 -11.36
N ALA A 274 -32.17 -4.13 -10.22
CA ALA A 274 -33.57 -3.72 -10.06
C ALA A 274 -33.85 -2.27 -10.52
N ALA A 275 -32.82 -1.48 -10.81
CA ALA A 275 -32.96 -0.10 -11.27
C ALA A 275 -32.97 -0.03 -12.81
N PRO A 276 -33.67 0.95 -13.43
CA PRO A 276 -33.67 1.12 -14.89
C PRO A 276 -32.24 1.24 -15.42
N PRO A 277 -31.94 0.74 -16.63
CA PRO A 277 -30.60 0.76 -17.17
C PRO A 277 -30.07 2.20 -17.23
N PRO A 278 -28.81 2.45 -16.84
CA PRO A 278 -28.25 3.80 -16.86
C PRO A 278 -28.26 4.32 -18.30
N HIS A 279 -28.67 5.57 -18.50
CA HIS A 279 -28.66 6.20 -19.81
C HIS A 279 -27.23 6.24 -20.35
N SER A 280 -26.93 5.33 -21.28
CA SER A 280 -25.70 5.38 -22.05
C SER A 280 -25.93 6.25 -23.28
N SER A 281 -25.09 7.27 -23.49
CA SER A 281 -25.00 7.97 -24.78
C SER A 281 -24.89 6.93 -25.90
N PRO A 282 -25.53 7.10 -27.07
CA PRO A 282 -25.47 6.11 -28.15
C PRO A 282 -24.03 5.77 -28.60
N ALA A 283 -23.08 6.67 -28.34
CA ALA A 283 -21.67 6.48 -28.64
C ALA A 283 -20.94 5.53 -27.67
N ILE A 284 -21.55 5.13 -26.55
CA ILE A 284 -20.93 4.31 -25.50
C ILE A 284 -21.88 3.18 -25.12
N GLN A 285 -21.39 1.95 -25.13
CA GLN A 285 -22.14 0.79 -24.69
C GLN A 285 -21.36 0.06 -23.60
N ALA A 286 -22.00 -0.16 -22.44
CA ALA A 286 -21.43 -0.97 -21.37
C ALA A 286 -22.00 -2.39 -21.41
N LEU A 287 -21.11 -3.37 -21.38
CA LEU A 287 -21.45 -4.74 -21.04
C LEU A 287 -21.43 -4.89 -19.52
N TRP A 288 -22.56 -5.28 -18.95
CA TRP A 288 -22.73 -5.47 -17.51
C TRP A 288 -22.69 -6.95 -17.15
N ARG A 289 -22.05 -7.28 -16.04
CA ARG A 289 -21.99 -8.65 -15.49
C ARG A 289 -22.38 -8.66 -14.00
N PRO A 290 -22.98 -9.74 -13.49
CA PRO A 290 -23.23 -9.87 -12.06
C PRO A 290 -21.91 -9.97 -11.27
N THR A 291 -21.92 -9.55 -10.00
CA THR A 291 -20.75 -9.68 -9.12
C THR A 291 -20.30 -11.15 -8.98
N ALA A 292 -19.01 -11.41 -9.24
CA ALA A 292 -18.39 -12.71 -9.13
C ALA A 292 -18.09 -13.08 -7.66
N TRP A 293 -19.07 -13.64 -6.95
CA TRP A 293 -18.92 -14.01 -5.54
C TRP A 293 -17.98 -15.19 -5.30
N LEU A 294 -18.19 -16.30 -6.02
CA LEU A 294 -17.48 -17.58 -5.85
C LEU A 294 -16.87 -18.10 -7.13
N LEU A 295 -17.62 -18.02 -8.23
CA LEU A 295 -17.15 -18.45 -9.54
C LEU A 295 -16.37 -17.28 -10.18
N PRO A 296 -15.19 -17.54 -10.76
CA PRO A 296 -14.49 -16.52 -11.53
C PRO A 296 -15.32 -16.09 -12.73
N ALA A 297 -15.19 -14.82 -13.12
CA ALA A 297 -15.85 -14.31 -14.32
C ALA A 297 -15.24 -14.96 -15.57
N ASP A 298 -13.91 -15.09 -15.62
CA ASP A 298 -13.18 -15.76 -16.68
C ASP A 298 -12.10 -16.70 -16.10
N CYS A 299 -11.88 -17.86 -16.74
CA CYS A 299 -10.88 -18.84 -16.25
C CYS A 299 -9.44 -18.26 -16.23
N ALA A 300 -9.16 -17.30 -17.12
CA ALA A 300 -7.87 -16.62 -17.19
C ALA A 300 -7.56 -15.83 -15.90
N ASP A 301 -8.58 -15.32 -15.20
CA ASP A 301 -8.43 -14.54 -13.97
C ASP A 301 -7.78 -15.35 -12.84
N MET A 302 -7.89 -16.68 -12.88
CA MET A 302 -7.35 -17.60 -11.89
C MET A 302 -6.00 -18.21 -12.27
N ALA A 303 -5.48 -17.94 -13.48
CA ALA A 303 -4.27 -18.58 -13.97
C ALA A 303 -3.06 -18.31 -13.05
N ARG A 304 -2.83 -17.05 -12.66
CA ARG A 304 -1.68 -16.66 -11.82
C ARG A 304 -1.83 -17.11 -10.36
N PRO A 305 -2.99 -16.97 -9.68
CA PRO A 305 -3.19 -17.55 -8.35
C PRO A 305 -2.98 -19.07 -8.34
N LEU A 306 -3.51 -19.78 -9.34
CA LEU A 306 -3.33 -21.22 -9.44
C LEU A 306 -1.87 -21.59 -9.74
N ALA A 307 -1.18 -20.88 -10.64
CA ALA A 307 0.23 -21.13 -10.94
C ALA A 307 1.11 -20.98 -9.69
N LEU A 308 0.91 -19.91 -8.91
CA LEU A 308 1.63 -19.70 -7.65
C LEU A 308 1.27 -20.77 -6.60
N GLY A 309 0.03 -21.24 -6.56
CA GLY A 309 -0.39 -22.27 -5.62
C GLY A 309 0.04 -23.70 -5.98
N LEU A 310 0.14 -24.02 -7.27
CA LEU A 310 0.52 -25.35 -7.76
C LEU A 310 2.05 -25.56 -7.74
N SER A 311 2.84 -24.49 -7.89
CA SER A 311 4.31 -24.59 -7.95
C SER A 311 4.94 -25.31 -6.74
N PRO A 312 4.56 -25.01 -5.47
CA PRO A 312 5.10 -25.73 -4.32
C PRO A 312 4.67 -27.19 -4.23
N LEU A 313 3.47 -27.53 -4.73
CA LEU A 313 2.98 -28.91 -4.79
C LEU A 313 3.78 -29.73 -5.81
N LEU A 314 4.11 -29.13 -6.97
CA LEU A 314 4.98 -29.73 -7.97
C LEU A 314 6.40 -29.93 -7.43
N LEU A 315 6.96 -28.95 -6.73
CA LEU A 315 8.28 -29.09 -6.09
C LEU A 315 8.32 -30.20 -5.03
N ALA A 316 7.21 -30.47 -4.35
CA ALA A 316 7.13 -31.55 -3.38
C ALA A 316 7.14 -32.96 -4.00
N LEU A 317 6.73 -33.09 -5.27
CA LEU A 317 6.91 -34.32 -6.05
C LEU A 317 8.39 -34.59 -6.34
N LEU A 318 9.18 -33.53 -6.52
CA LEU A 318 10.61 -33.58 -6.85
C LEU A 318 11.52 -33.63 -5.60
N TRP A 319 10.99 -33.36 -4.42
CA TRP A 319 11.77 -33.32 -3.17
C TRP A 319 12.34 -34.71 -2.82
N PRO A 320 13.66 -34.86 -2.66
CA PRO A 320 14.28 -36.15 -2.34
C PRO A 320 13.88 -36.60 -0.92
N GLY A 321 13.20 -37.74 -0.83
CA GLY A 321 12.71 -38.32 0.42
C GLY A 321 11.69 -39.43 0.20
N SER A 322 11.38 -40.20 1.26
CA SER A 322 10.41 -41.29 1.18
C SER A 322 9.05 -40.79 0.71
N ARG A 323 8.46 -41.47 -0.28
CA ARG A 323 7.14 -41.09 -0.81
C ARG A 323 6.03 -41.09 0.26
N ARG A 324 6.26 -41.80 1.35
CA ARG A 324 5.35 -42.03 2.47
C ARG A 324 5.41 -40.97 3.56
N ASP A 325 6.31 -39.99 3.48
CA ASP A 325 6.32 -38.89 4.43
C ASP A 325 5.11 -37.97 4.19
N TRP A 326 4.11 -38.04 5.08
CA TRP A 326 2.91 -37.18 5.01
C TRP A 326 3.25 -35.71 5.31
N ARG A 327 4.37 -35.44 5.99
CA ARG A 327 4.74 -34.11 6.44
C ARG A 327 5.21 -33.23 5.28
N ARG A 328 5.95 -33.77 4.31
CA ARG A 328 6.32 -33.03 3.09
C ARG A 328 5.09 -32.52 2.35
N TRP A 329 4.04 -33.33 2.25
CA TRP A 329 2.79 -32.96 1.59
C TRP A 329 2.04 -31.88 2.36
N ARG A 330 2.06 -31.91 3.70
CA ARG A 330 1.48 -30.84 4.53
C ARG A 330 2.21 -29.51 4.36
N ILE A 331 3.55 -29.53 4.30
CA ILE A 331 4.36 -28.32 4.04
C ILE A 331 4.07 -27.79 2.63
N ALA A 332 4.07 -28.67 1.63
CA ALA A 332 3.80 -28.31 0.24
C ALA A 332 2.41 -27.74 0.04
N ALA A 333 1.38 -28.35 0.64
CA ALA A 333 0.01 -27.86 0.60
C ALA A 333 -0.11 -26.50 1.29
N ALA A 334 0.56 -26.31 2.43
CA ALA A 334 0.59 -25.02 3.12
C ALA A 334 1.29 -23.94 2.26
N LEU A 335 2.44 -24.25 1.66
CA LEU A 335 3.12 -23.33 0.74
C LEU A 335 2.28 -23.05 -0.52
N GLY A 336 1.56 -24.04 -1.03
CA GLY A 336 0.65 -23.88 -2.16
C GLY A 336 -0.55 -22.99 -1.81
N LEU A 337 -1.18 -23.17 -0.66
CA LEU A 337 -2.25 -22.28 -0.19
C LEU A 337 -1.75 -20.87 0.11
N ALA A 338 -0.51 -20.74 0.60
CA ALA A 338 0.14 -19.43 0.72
C ALA A 338 0.37 -18.78 -0.65
N GLY A 339 0.89 -19.51 -1.63
CA GLY A 339 1.10 -19.04 -2.99
C GLY A 339 -0.21 -18.64 -3.68
N LEU A 340 -1.26 -19.45 -3.53
CA LEU A 340 -2.61 -19.11 -3.98
C LEU A 340 -3.09 -17.79 -3.36
N SER A 341 -2.93 -17.64 -2.05
CA SER A 341 -3.35 -16.43 -1.34
C SER A 341 -2.55 -15.19 -1.78
N LEU A 342 -1.25 -15.32 -2.04
CA LEU A 342 -0.43 -14.24 -2.60
C LEU A 342 -0.85 -13.89 -4.03
N GLY A 343 -1.21 -14.87 -4.83
CA GLY A 343 -1.78 -14.62 -6.16
C GLY A 343 -3.13 -13.92 -6.10
N LEU A 344 -4.02 -14.36 -5.20
CA LEU A 344 -5.30 -13.68 -4.94
C LEU A 344 -5.11 -12.24 -4.45
N TYR A 345 -4.04 -11.95 -3.70
CA TYR A 345 -3.69 -10.58 -3.34
C TYR A 345 -3.22 -9.76 -4.55
N GLY A 346 -2.34 -10.34 -5.39
CA GLY A 346 -1.84 -9.69 -6.60
C GLY A 346 -2.93 -9.38 -7.62
N ASP A 347 -3.92 -10.26 -7.73
CA ASP A 347 -5.03 -10.17 -8.67
C ASP A 347 -6.38 -9.98 -7.94
N VAL A 348 -6.38 -9.26 -6.82
CA VAL A 348 -7.59 -9.01 -5.99
C VAL A 348 -8.71 -8.30 -6.77
N LEU A 349 -8.34 -7.68 -7.90
CA LEU A 349 -9.24 -7.01 -8.83
C LEU A 349 -9.85 -7.95 -9.90
N ALA A 350 -9.43 -9.19 -10.00
CA ALA A 350 -10.04 -10.17 -10.90
C ALA A 350 -10.58 -11.38 -10.12
N ALA A 351 -10.05 -11.62 -8.91
CA ALA A 351 -10.44 -12.76 -8.10
C ALA A 351 -11.91 -12.70 -7.63
N PRO A 352 -12.57 -13.88 -7.51
CA PRO A 352 -13.87 -13.96 -6.87
C PRO A 352 -13.82 -13.42 -5.44
N VAL A 353 -14.85 -12.66 -5.06
CA VAL A 353 -14.85 -11.88 -3.82
C VAL A 353 -14.57 -12.74 -2.58
N LEU A 354 -15.10 -13.97 -2.51
CA LEU A 354 -15.03 -14.79 -1.30
C LEU A 354 -13.75 -15.66 -1.20
N TRP A 355 -12.99 -15.86 -2.27
CA TRP A 355 -11.81 -16.75 -2.23
C TRP A 355 -10.74 -16.30 -1.21
N PRO A 356 -10.36 -15.01 -1.14
CA PRO A 356 -9.45 -14.52 -0.11
C PRO A 356 -9.93 -14.81 1.32
N TYR A 357 -11.23 -14.62 1.55
CA TYR A 357 -11.86 -14.85 2.86
C TYR A 357 -11.85 -16.33 3.23
N LEU A 358 -12.20 -17.22 2.30
CA LEU A 358 -12.16 -18.67 2.51
C LEU A 358 -10.74 -19.15 2.84
N SER A 359 -9.72 -18.64 2.15
CA SER A 359 -8.33 -19.00 2.43
C SER A 359 -7.88 -18.57 3.83
N ALA A 360 -8.18 -17.32 4.22
CA ALA A 360 -7.91 -16.83 5.57
C ALA A 360 -8.63 -17.67 6.63
N TRP A 361 -9.90 -17.98 6.38
CA TRP A 361 -10.76 -18.72 7.29
C TRP A 361 -10.24 -20.14 7.52
N ALA A 362 -9.85 -20.83 6.44
CA ALA A 362 -9.28 -22.17 6.50
C ALA A 362 -7.94 -22.19 7.26
N ALA A 363 -7.08 -21.18 7.08
CA ALA A 363 -5.83 -21.06 7.84
C ALA A 363 -6.11 -20.95 9.34
N LEU A 364 -7.06 -20.10 9.74
CA LEU A 364 -7.46 -19.93 11.15
C LEU A 364 -8.01 -21.23 11.75
N ALA A 365 -8.79 -22.00 10.99
CA ALA A 365 -9.32 -23.29 11.43
C ALA A 365 -8.18 -24.26 11.76
N VAL A 366 -7.17 -24.36 10.88
CA VAL A 366 -6.00 -25.20 11.10
C VAL A 366 -5.25 -24.76 12.34
N TRP A 367 -5.04 -23.46 12.54
CA TRP A 367 -4.41 -22.95 13.76
C TRP A 367 -5.22 -23.30 15.02
N LEU A 368 -6.55 -23.18 14.98
CA LEU A 368 -7.42 -23.48 16.13
C LEU A 368 -7.39 -24.96 16.51
N LEU A 369 -7.31 -25.85 15.51
CA LEU A 369 -7.22 -27.29 15.72
C LEU A 369 -5.86 -27.75 16.26
N THR A 370 -4.80 -26.99 15.99
CA THR A 370 -3.41 -27.42 16.23
C THR A 370 -2.85 -26.97 17.57
N VAL A 371 -3.46 -25.95 18.15
CA VAL A 371 -3.14 -25.47 19.49
C VAL A 371 -3.67 -26.45 20.56
N ARG A 372 -2.78 -26.90 21.45
CA ARG A 372 -3.10 -27.89 22.50
C ARG A 372 -3.56 -27.28 23.82
N SER A 373 -3.05 -26.08 24.14
CA SER A 373 -3.43 -25.38 25.37
C SER A 373 -4.83 -24.81 25.25
N ALA A 374 -5.71 -25.11 26.20
CA ALA A 374 -7.06 -24.55 26.25
C ALA A 374 -7.04 -23.02 26.28
N TRP A 375 -6.02 -22.41 26.88
CA TRP A 375 -5.86 -20.97 26.92
C TRP A 375 -5.49 -20.39 25.56
N SER A 376 -4.48 -20.96 24.92
CA SER A 376 -4.06 -20.52 23.58
C SER A 376 -5.16 -20.76 22.54
N ALA A 377 -5.95 -21.82 22.71
CA ALA A 377 -7.11 -22.09 21.87
C ALA A 377 -8.22 -21.06 22.10
N GLY A 378 -8.46 -20.64 23.35
CA GLY A 378 -9.38 -19.54 23.68
C GLY A 378 -8.94 -18.19 23.13
N LEU A 379 -7.65 -17.85 23.26
CA LEU A 379 -7.08 -16.62 22.69
C LEU A 379 -7.21 -16.61 21.18
N LEU A 380 -6.84 -17.71 20.53
CA LEU A 380 -6.93 -17.83 19.08
C LEU A 380 -8.38 -17.80 18.60
N ALA A 381 -9.32 -18.40 19.34
CA ALA A 381 -10.74 -18.30 19.03
C ALA A 381 -11.24 -16.84 19.12
N LEU A 382 -10.86 -16.11 20.17
CA LEU A 382 -11.19 -14.68 20.31
C LEU A 382 -10.60 -13.87 19.15
N LEU A 383 -9.31 -14.07 18.82
CA LEU A 383 -8.66 -13.42 17.68
C LEU A 383 -9.34 -13.76 16.36
N THR A 384 -9.76 -15.01 16.19
CA THR A 384 -10.48 -15.48 14.99
C THR A 384 -11.85 -14.83 14.89
N VAL A 385 -12.56 -14.66 16.00
CA VAL A 385 -13.85 -13.96 16.04
C VAL A 385 -13.64 -12.47 15.74
N LEU A 386 -12.66 -11.80 16.36
CA LEU A 386 -12.38 -10.39 16.11
C LEU A 386 -11.95 -10.12 14.65
N LEU A 387 -11.04 -10.93 14.12
CA LEU A 387 -10.62 -10.86 12.73
C LEU A 387 -11.78 -11.19 11.79
N GLY A 388 -12.56 -12.22 12.10
CA GLY A 388 -13.73 -12.63 11.33
C GLY A 388 -14.80 -11.55 11.30
N ILE A 389 -15.10 -10.91 12.44
CA ILE A 389 -16.00 -9.77 12.52
C ILE A 389 -15.44 -8.61 11.69
N GLY A 390 -14.15 -8.27 11.83
CA GLY A 390 -13.52 -7.20 11.05
C GLY A 390 -13.56 -7.45 9.54
N LEU A 391 -13.32 -8.68 9.10
CA LEU A 391 -13.43 -9.06 7.69
C LEU A 391 -14.88 -9.08 7.20
N ALA A 392 -15.81 -9.55 8.03
CA ALA A 392 -17.24 -9.54 7.73
C ALA A 392 -17.80 -8.12 7.66
N THR A 393 -17.39 -7.20 8.53
CA THR A 393 -17.81 -5.79 8.46
C THR A 393 -17.25 -5.11 7.23
N LEU A 394 -15.98 -5.35 6.87
CA LEU A 394 -15.41 -4.87 5.60
C LEU A 394 -16.16 -5.43 4.39
N LEU A 395 -16.53 -6.71 4.43
CA LEU A 395 -17.34 -7.32 3.39
C LEU A 395 -18.75 -6.73 3.34
N GLN A 396 -19.38 -6.45 4.48
CA GLN A 396 -20.72 -5.85 4.55
C GLN A 396 -20.72 -4.42 4.00
N LEU A 397 -19.75 -3.60 4.41
CA LEU A 397 -19.55 -2.26 3.87
C LEU A 397 -19.30 -2.33 2.36
N GLY A 398 -18.48 -3.29 1.92
CA GLY A 398 -18.25 -3.55 0.51
C GLY A 398 -19.51 -3.99 -0.23
N ALA A 399 -20.26 -4.93 0.30
CA ALA A 399 -21.45 -5.51 -0.33
C ALA A 399 -22.54 -4.46 -0.56
N GLY A 400 -22.69 -3.51 0.38
CA GLY A 400 -23.64 -2.39 0.26
C GLY A 400 -23.12 -1.18 -0.53
N ALA A 401 -21.81 -1.07 -0.75
CA ALA A 401 -21.25 0.07 -1.47
C ALA A 401 -21.70 0.11 -2.94
N THR A 402 -21.67 1.29 -3.54
CA THR A 402 -21.93 1.45 -4.98
C THR A 402 -20.66 1.28 -5.81
N GLU A 403 -19.46 1.43 -5.24
CA GLU A 403 -18.20 1.24 -5.96
C GLU A 403 -17.68 -0.20 -5.78
N THR A 404 -17.23 -0.84 -6.87
CA THR A 404 -16.73 -2.24 -6.89
C THR A 404 -15.51 -2.47 -5.99
N GLY A 405 -14.71 -1.43 -5.75
CA GLY A 405 -13.47 -1.53 -4.99
C GLY A 405 -13.58 -1.86 -3.51
N TRP A 406 -14.71 -1.52 -2.88
CA TRP A 406 -14.85 -1.64 -1.43
C TRP A 406 -14.86 -3.10 -0.97
N MET A 407 -15.50 -3.99 -1.74
CA MET A 407 -15.47 -5.44 -1.48
C MET A 407 -14.04 -5.99 -1.56
N ARG A 408 -13.28 -5.50 -2.53
CA ARG A 408 -11.93 -5.99 -2.85
C ARG A 408 -10.86 -5.45 -1.90
N TYR A 409 -11.12 -4.32 -1.24
CA TYR A 409 -10.28 -3.82 -0.16
C TYR A 409 -10.21 -4.81 1.02
N GLY A 410 -11.36 -5.33 1.47
CA GLY A 410 -11.39 -6.39 2.49
C GLY A 410 -10.77 -7.71 1.99
N GLY A 411 -11.00 -8.04 0.72
CA GLY A 411 -10.40 -9.20 0.05
C GLY A 411 -8.86 -9.18 0.10
N GLY A 412 -8.23 -8.02 -0.12
CA GLY A 412 -6.77 -7.90 -0.06
C GLY A 412 -6.20 -8.24 1.33
N ASN A 413 -6.84 -7.73 2.39
CA ASN A 413 -6.46 -8.05 3.77
C ASN A 413 -6.68 -9.52 4.11
N ALA A 414 -7.79 -10.11 3.65
CA ALA A 414 -8.04 -11.54 3.82
C ALA A 414 -7.00 -12.40 3.08
N ALA A 415 -6.64 -12.04 1.85
CA ALA A 415 -5.62 -12.74 1.07
C ALA A 415 -4.27 -12.72 1.79
N LEU A 416 -3.84 -11.58 2.33
CA LEU A 416 -2.61 -11.50 3.12
C LEU A 416 -2.69 -12.31 4.42
N ALA A 417 -3.81 -12.25 5.14
CA ALA A 417 -4.01 -13.05 6.35
C ALA A 417 -3.92 -14.56 6.06
N GLY A 418 -4.53 -15.01 4.95
CA GLY A 418 -4.39 -16.38 4.45
C GLY A 418 -2.93 -16.71 4.10
N ALA A 419 -2.26 -15.86 3.31
CA ALA A 419 -0.87 -16.06 2.90
C ALA A 419 0.06 -16.25 4.10
N PHE A 420 0.05 -15.30 5.05
CA PHE A 420 0.89 -15.38 6.25
C PHE A 420 0.48 -16.52 7.18
N GLY A 421 -0.83 -16.80 7.32
CA GLY A 421 -1.34 -17.91 8.12
C GLY A 421 -0.82 -19.27 7.62
N TRP A 422 -0.85 -19.49 6.31
CA TRP A 422 -0.36 -20.70 5.66
C TRP A 422 1.17 -20.79 5.65
N LEU A 423 1.89 -19.69 5.44
CA LEU A 423 3.35 -19.64 5.56
C LEU A 423 3.82 -19.98 6.97
N ALA A 424 3.18 -19.40 7.99
CA ALA A 424 3.49 -19.69 9.39
C ALA A 424 3.24 -21.18 9.71
N TRP A 425 2.18 -21.77 9.14
CA TRP A 425 1.87 -23.19 9.29
C TRP A 425 2.91 -24.09 8.60
N ALA A 426 3.31 -23.77 7.37
CA ALA A 426 4.39 -24.45 6.66
C ALA A 426 5.69 -24.42 7.47
N GLY A 427 6.03 -23.24 8.02
CA GLY A 427 7.16 -23.05 8.91
C GLY A 427 7.06 -23.92 10.16
N LEU A 428 5.92 -23.92 10.85
CA LEU A 428 5.72 -24.75 12.05
C LEU A 428 5.90 -26.24 11.76
N GLU A 429 5.32 -26.74 10.66
CA GLU A 429 5.50 -28.13 10.25
C GLU A 429 6.97 -28.41 9.90
N PHE A 430 7.65 -27.53 9.19
CA PHE A 430 9.10 -27.62 8.93
C PHE A 430 9.94 -27.67 10.23
N TRP A 431 9.62 -26.83 11.20
CA TRP A 431 10.29 -26.81 12.50
C TRP A 431 10.07 -28.09 13.31
N ARG A 432 8.86 -28.65 13.29
CA ARG A 432 8.47 -29.86 14.06
C ARG A 432 9.26 -31.12 13.73
N GLY A 433 9.82 -31.23 12.54
CA GLY A 433 10.64 -32.38 12.16
C GLY A 433 12.07 -32.04 11.77
N TRP A 434 12.46 -30.76 11.67
CA TRP A 434 13.88 -30.41 11.72
C TRP A 434 14.45 -30.56 13.14
N ARG A 435 13.64 -30.26 14.18
CA ARG A 435 13.98 -30.41 15.62
C ARG A 435 15.44 -30.06 15.94
N PRO A 436 15.89 -28.82 15.68
CA PRO A 436 17.26 -28.46 15.96
C PRO A 436 17.59 -28.60 17.45
N PRO A 437 18.87 -28.83 17.80
CA PRO A 437 19.30 -28.87 19.19
C PRO A 437 18.83 -27.62 19.94
N PRO A 438 18.44 -27.72 21.23
CA PRO A 438 17.85 -26.60 21.98
C PRO A 438 18.74 -25.35 22.01
N ALA A 439 20.06 -25.52 22.11
CA ALA A 439 21.02 -24.42 22.06
C ALA A 439 21.02 -23.68 20.70
N MET A 440 20.89 -24.43 19.61
CA MET A 440 20.81 -23.88 18.26
C MET A 440 19.47 -23.18 18.03
N ALA A 441 18.37 -23.76 18.50
CA ALA A 441 17.04 -23.15 18.44
C ALA A 441 16.99 -21.81 19.17
N GLU A 442 17.59 -21.72 20.37
CA GLU A 442 17.68 -20.48 21.13
C GLU A 442 18.55 -19.43 20.42
N LYS A 443 19.70 -19.85 19.88
CA LYS A 443 20.60 -18.97 19.12
C LYS A 443 19.88 -18.41 17.89
N LEU A 444 19.20 -19.26 17.13
CA LEU A 444 18.46 -18.85 15.94
C LEU A 444 17.33 -17.87 16.31
N ALA A 445 16.48 -18.21 17.27
CA ALA A 445 15.39 -17.34 17.71
C ALA A 445 15.89 -15.96 18.16
N ARG A 446 17.00 -15.91 18.88
CA ARG A 446 17.63 -14.65 19.32
C ARG A 446 18.12 -13.80 18.15
N TRP A 447 18.81 -14.42 17.17
CA TRP A 447 19.28 -13.70 15.99
C TRP A 447 18.15 -13.28 15.07
N SER A 448 17.10 -14.10 14.94
CA SER A 448 15.90 -13.76 14.17
C SER A 448 15.18 -12.55 14.75
N VAL A 449 14.95 -12.51 16.08
CA VAL A 449 14.31 -11.35 16.74
C VAL A 449 15.19 -10.10 16.63
N ARG A 450 16.52 -10.21 16.83
CA ARG A 450 17.44 -9.09 16.66
C ARG A 450 17.50 -8.58 15.23
N GLY A 451 17.53 -9.49 14.26
CA GLY A 451 17.50 -9.17 12.84
C GLY A 451 16.21 -8.48 12.44
N LEU A 452 15.07 -8.96 12.92
CA LEU A 452 13.75 -8.35 12.66
C LEU A 452 13.66 -6.94 13.24
N VAL A 453 14.03 -6.75 14.52
CA VAL A 453 14.04 -5.42 15.15
C VAL A 453 15.05 -4.49 14.49
N GLY A 454 16.26 -4.97 14.20
CA GLY A 454 17.30 -4.19 13.53
C GLY A 454 16.87 -3.74 12.13
N ALA A 455 16.32 -4.65 11.33
CA ALA A 455 15.81 -4.33 10.00
C ALA A 455 14.63 -3.35 10.05
N ALA A 456 13.71 -3.52 11.00
CA ALA A 456 12.57 -2.63 11.14
C ALA A 456 12.98 -1.21 11.57
N LEU A 457 13.88 -1.10 12.56
CA LEU A 457 14.44 0.20 12.98
C LEU A 457 15.25 0.85 11.85
N TRP A 458 16.00 0.06 11.08
CA TRP A 458 16.72 0.56 9.92
C TRP A 458 15.76 1.10 8.86
N LEU A 459 14.71 0.36 8.50
CA LEU A 459 13.69 0.80 7.54
C LEU A 459 12.93 2.04 8.03
N LEU A 460 12.62 2.12 9.32
CA LEU A 460 12.03 3.32 9.92
C LEU A 460 12.98 4.51 9.84
N THR A 461 14.26 4.30 10.11
CA THR A 461 15.30 5.33 9.98
C THR A 461 15.40 5.79 8.53
N MET A 462 15.36 4.86 7.57
CA MET A 462 15.33 5.18 6.15
C MET A 462 14.07 5.98 5.79
N GLN A 463 12.89 5.63 6.31
CA GLN A 463 11.67 6.43 6.13
C GLN A 463 11.79 7.83 6.74
N ALA A 464 12.39 7.98 7.92
CA ALA A 464 12.57 9.29 8.55
C ALA A 464 13.55 10.19 7.77
N ILE A 465 14.54 9.60 7.09
CA ILE A 465 15.55 10.32 6.31
C ILE A 465 15.07 10.59 4.88
N PHE A 466 14.44 9.61 4.22
CA PHE A 466 14.17 9.59 2.78
C PHE A 466 12.67 9.50 2.41
N GLY A 467 11.80 9.19 3.37
CA GLY A 467 10.37 9.00 3.11
C GLY A 467 9.55 10.28 3.17
N ASP A 468 8.31 10.17 2.73
CA ASP A 468 7.26 11.17 2.88
C ASP A 468 6.15 10.65 3.81
N GLU A 469 5.03 11.38 3.88
CA GLU A 469 3.84 11.02 4.67
C GLU A 469 3.30 9.62 4.33
N GLY A 470 3.53 9.12 3.12
CA GLY A 470 3.08 7.81 2.64
C GLY A 470 4.08 6.67 2.85
N GLY A 471 5.30 6.96 3.33
CA GLY A 471 6.35 5.96 3.58
C GLY A 471 7.56 6.10 2.67
N TRP A 472 8.28 4.99 2.44
CA TRP A 472 9.42 4.93 1.51
C TRP A 472 9.08 3.95 0.39
N HIS A 473 8.97 4.44 -0.85
CA HIS A 473 8.55 3.67 -2.02
C HIS A 473 7.23 2.88 -1.84
N GLY A 474 6.26 3.47 -1.13
CA GLY A 474 4.94 2.85 -0.90
C GLY A 474 4.94 1.73 0.15
N VAL A 475 6.06 1.48 0.82
CA VAL A 475 6.11 0.65 2.03
C VAL A 475 6.01 1.57 3.24
N GLN A 476 5.22 1.18 4.23
CA GLN A 476 5.13 1.87 5.53
C GLN A 476 5.89 1.07 6.62
N PRO A 477 7.22 1.22 6.74
CA PRO A 477 8.07 0.57 7.75
C PRO A 477 7.56 0.63 9.19
N PHE A 478 6.73 1.62 9.51
CA PHE A 478 6.07 1.75 10.79
C PHE A 478 5.31 0.48 11.21
N GLU A 479 4.54 -0.13 10.30
CA GLU A 479 3.77 -1.36 10.57
C GLU A 479 4.69 -2.55 10.89
N LEU A 480 5.77 -2.69 10.12
CA LEU A 480 6.78 -3.73 10.36
C LEU A 480 7.47 -3.53 11.70
N THR A 481 7.72 -2.28 12.10
CA THR A 481 8.36 -1.97 13.38
C THR A 481 7.45 -2.28 14.56
N LYS A 482 6.15 -2.00 14.44
CA LYS A 482 5.16 -2.44 15.44
C LYS A 482 5.20 -3.96 15.60
N LEU A 483 5.15 -4.71 14.50
CA LEU A 483 5.24 -6.17 14.53
C LEU A 483 6.54 -6.66 15.18
N ALA A 484 7.68 -6.06 14.82
CA ALA A 484 8.99 -6.43 15.35
C ALA A 484 9.07 -6.22 16.88
N LEU A 485 8.58 -5.08 17.38
CA LEU A 485 8.60 -4.75 18.79
C LEU A 485 7.63 -5.64 19.60
N VAL A 486 6.44 -5.92 19.07
CA VAL A 486 5.50 -6.88 19.69
C VAL A 486 6.09 -8.28 19.73
N THR A 487 6.75 -8.72 18.65
CA THR A 487 7.42 -10.03 18.59
C THR A 487 8.56 -10.11 19.61
N ALA A 488 9.37 -9.05 19.75
CA ALA A 488 10.44 -8.97 20.73
C ALA A 488 9.90 -9.01 22.17
N ALA A 489 8.81 -8.29 22.46
CA ALA A 489 8.15 -8.32 23.76
C ALA A 489 7.56 -9.70 24.08
N ALA A 490 6.88 -10.33 23.12
CA ALA A 490 6.35 -11.69 23.27
C ALA A 490 7.44 -12.73 23.54
N TRP A 491 8.57 -12.64 22.83
CA TRP A 491 9.73 -13.50 23.05
C TRP A 491 10.34 -13.31 24.45
N ALA A 492 10.46 -12.06 24.91
CA ALA A 492 10.94 -11.76 26.26
C ALA A 492 9.99 -12.30 27.35
N LEU A 493 8.68 -12.17 27.15
CA LEU A 493 7.66 -12.73 28.06
C LEU A 493 7.68 -14.26 28.09
N MET A 494 7.79 -14.92 26.93
CA MET A 494 7.90 -16.39 26.84
C MET A 494 9.11 -16.91 27.64
N ARG A 495 10.28 -16.28 27.49
CA ARG A 495 11.48 -16.67 28.25
C ARG A 495 11.28 -16.52 29.76
N THR A 496 10.60 -15.45 30.16
CA THR A 496 10.30 -15.16 31.56
C THR A 496 9.34 -16.20 32.15
N ALA A 497 8.31 -16.60 31.39
CA ALA A 497 7.37 -17.64 31.79
C ALA A 497 8.00 -19.03 31.95
N ASN A 498 8.98 -19.35 31.08
CA ASN A 498 9.65 -20.66 31.10
C ASN A 498 10.86 -20.71 32.04
N GLY A 499 11.12 -19.67 32.82
CA GLY A 499 12.25 -19.62 33.76
C GLY A 499 13.63 -19.73 33.09
N ILE A 500 13.74 -19.45 31.79
CA ILE A 500 14.99 -19.63 31.04
C ILE A 500 15.93 -18.46 31.36
N PRO A 501 17.07 -18.69 32.06
CA PRO A 501 18.01 -17.62 32.38
C PRO A 501 18.60 -17.00 31.11
N PRO A 502 19.04 -15.74 31.17
CA PRO A 502 19.66 -15.09 30.02
C PRO A 502 21.01 -15.76 29.69
N ALA A 503 21.18 -16.23 28.45
CA ALA A 503 22.47 -16.76 27.99
C ALA A 503 23.44 -15.62 27.65
N SER A 504 23.93 -14.97 28.70
CA SER A 504 25.25 -14.34 28.83
C SER A 504 25.27 -13.55 30.15
N PRO A 505 26.01 -13.97 31.18
CA PRO A 505 26.48 -13.04 32.19
C PRO A 505 27.61 -12.25 31.53
N THR A 506 27.33 -11.07 31.02
CA THR A 506 28.41 -10.09 30.83
C THR A 506 29.02 -9.87 32.21
N HIS A 507 30.30 -10.20 32.31
CA HIS A 507 31.12 -10.23 33.52
C HIS A 507 31.39 -8.82 34.08
N PHE A 508 30.34 -8.04 34.36
CA PHE A 508 30.48 -6.72 34.97
C PHE A 508 29.48 -6.57 36.11
N VAL A 509 30.05 -6.42 37.32
CA VAL A 509 29.39 -6.20 38.62
C VAL A 509 28.67 -7.42 39.20
N LYS A 510 29.46 -8.43 39.59
CA LYS A 510 29.07 -9.44 40.57
C LYS A 510 29.35 -8.86 41.97
N GLY A 511 28.47 -7.98 42.43
CA GLY A 511 28.58 -7.32 43.73
C GLY A 511 27.21 -7.06 44.34
N THR A 512 26.84 -7.88 45.32
CA THR A 512 26.01 -7.48 46.48
C THR A 512 24.55 -7.02 46.27
N LEU A 513 23.85 -7.41 45.19
CA LEU A 513 22.38 -7.21 45.03
C LEU A 513 21.69 -8.42 44.33
N GLY A 514 22.07 -9.63 44.72
CA GLY A 514 21.84 -10.91 44.02
C GLY A 514 20.40 -11.44 43.87
N GLY A 515 19.36 -10.63 44.11
CA GLY A 515 17.96 -11.02 43.85
C GLY A 515 17.16 -10.00 43.05
N PHE A 516 17.51 -8.71 43.17
CA PHE A 516 16.82 -7.62 42.47
C PHE A 516 17.36 -7.37 41.07
N GLY A 517 18.68 -7.50 40.85
CA GLY A 517 19.33 -7.18 39.57
C GLY A 517 18.95 -8.09 38.40
N GLU A 518 18.75 -9.39 38.64
CA GLU A 518 18.32 -10.36 37.62
C GLU A 518 16.83 -10.23 37.26
N SER A 519 16.01 -9.77 38.21
CA SER A 519 14.60 -9.46 37.98
C SER A 519 14.45 -8.14 37.21
N ALA A 520 15.27 -7.14 37.54
CA ALA A 520 15.30 -5.83 36.87
C ALA A 520 15.80 -5.91 35.42
N THR A 521 16.83 -6.71 35.12
CA THR A 521 17.32 -6.91 33.74
C THR A 521 16.35 -7.71 32.87
N ARG A 522 15.56 -8.62 33.47
CA ARG A 522 14.43 -9.27 32.78
C ARG A 522 13.30 -8.28 32.49
N TRP A 523 13.01 -7.38 33.44
CA TRP A 523 12.01 -6.34 33.31
C TRP A 523 12.35 -5.30 32.22
N LEU A 524 13.58 -4.79 32.20
CA LEU A 524 14.04 -3.84 31.19
C LEU A 524 13.89 -4.38 29.76
N ARG A 525 14.12 -5.68 29.53
CA ARG A 525 14.02 -6.27 28.18
C ARG A 525 12.60 -6.40 27.64
N ALA A 526 11.58 -6.44 28.51
CA ALA A 526 10.18 -6.41 28.11
C ALA A 526 9.65 -4.97 28.00
N VAL A 527 10.17 -4.05 28.83
CA VAL A 527 9.76 -2.64 28.85
C VAL A 527 10.41 -1.83 27.73
N ILE A 528 11.69 -2.06 27.40
CA ILE A 528 12.40 -1.34 26.31
C ILE A 528 11.63 -1.39 24.97
N PRO A 529 11.16 -2.56 24.47
CA PRO A 529 10.39 -2.60 23.24
C PRO A 529 9.09 -1.80 23.32
N LEU A 530 8.46 -1.79 24.50
CA LEU A 530 7.21 -1.07 24.76
C LEU A 530 7.43 0.45 24.80
N SER A 531 8.51 0.89 25.46
CA SER A 531 8.92 2.29 25.52
C SER A 531 9.29 2.83 24.14
N LEU A 532 9.99 2.02 23.32
CA LEU A 532 10.29 2.36 21.93
C LEU A 532 9.03 2.44 21.07
N LEU A 533 8.08 1.53 21.25
CA LEU A 533 6.78 1.55 20.56
C LEU A 533 6.00 2.84 20.89
N LEU A 534 6.00 3.23 22.16
CA LEU A 534 5.35 4.45 22.66
C LEU A 534 6.02 5.71 22.08
N ALA A 535 7.36 5.78 22.13
CA ALA A 535 8.13 6.88 21.57
C ALA A 535 7.93 7.04 20.06
N MET A 536 7.88 5.92 19.33
CA MET A 536 7.58 5.91 17.90
C MET A 536 6.17 6.39 17.56
N SER A 537 5.20 6.13 18.43
CA SER A 537 3.82 6.60 18.20
C SER A 537 3.66 8.07 18.56
N GLY A 538 4.41 8.56 19.56
CA GLY A 538 4.61 10.00 19.78
C GLY A 538 5.18 10.69 18.53
N PHE A 539 6.18 10.07 17.89
CA PHE A 539 6.74 10.55 16.63
C PHE A 539 5.70 10.55 15.49
N ALA A 540 4.91 9.49 15.33
CA ALA A 540 3.84 9.44 14.33
C ALA A 540 2.79 10.55 14.53
N LEU A 541 2.41 10.85 15.77
CA LEU A 541 1.45 11.94 16.05
C LEU A 541 2.01 13.31 15.70
N LEU A 542 3.25 13.59 16.12
CA LEU A 542 3.88 14.90 15.94
C LEU A 542 4.20 15.21 14.48
N PHE A 543 4.51 14.19 13.68
CA PHE A 543 4.98 14.37 12.31
C PHE A 543 3.97 13.94 11.24
N LEU A 544 3.08 12.98 11.51
CA LEU A 544 2.14 12.43 10.53
C LEU A 544 0.69 12.84 10.77
N HIS A 545 0.37 13.48 11.90
CA HIS A 545 -0.99 13.89 12.29
C HIS A 545 -2.02 12.74 12.21
N ASP A 546 -1.57 11.49 12.32
CA ASP A 546 -2.41 10.29 12.25
C ASP A 546 -2.62 9.70 13.66
N PHE A 547 -3.89 9.59 14.06
CA PHE A 547 -4.32 9.10 15.36
C PHE A 547 -4.61 7.59 15.38
N SER A 548 -4.74 6.95 14.21
CA SER A 548 -4.99 5.50 14.10
C SER A 548 -3.90 4.65 14.79
N PRO A 549 -2.60 5.01 14.70
CA PRO A 549 -1.52 4.32 15.43
C PRO A 549 -1.70 4.27 16.95
N LEU A 550 -2.24 5.31 17.58
CA LEU A 550 -2.43 5.38 19.03
C LEU A 550 -3.43 4.35 19.53
N VAL A 551 -4.55 4.21 18.84
CA VAL A 551 -5.63 3.28 19.24
C VAL A 551 -5.13 1.85 19.13
N LEU A 552 -4.46 1.50 18.04
CA LEU A 552 -3.86 0.19 17.85
C LEU A 552 -2.74 -0.09 18.85
N LEU A 553 -1.91 0.92 19.16
CA LEU A 553 -0.86 0.80 20.16
C LEU A 553 -1.42 0.60 21.56
N LEU A 554 -2.46 1.35 21.94
CA LEU A 554 -3.12 1.20 23.23
C LEU A 554 -3.65 -0.23 23.39
N ILE A 555 -4.36 -0.76 22.39
CA ILE A 555 -4.84 -2.14 22.39
C ILE A 555 -3.67 -3.13 22.53
N GLY A 556 -2.57 -2.90 21.80
CA GLY A 556 -1.36 -3.71 21.88
C GLY A 556 -0.71 -3.70 23.27
N VAL A 557 -0.57 -2.51 23.87
CA VAL A 557 -0.01 -2.32 25.22
C VAL A 557 -0.89 -2.98 26.28
N LEU A 558 -2.21 -2.80 26.21
CA LEU A 558 -3.17 -3.45 27.11
C LEU A 558 -3.08 -4.98 27.02
N SER A 559 -2.96 -5.52 25.80
CA SER A 559 -2.80 -6.96 25.55
C SER A 559 -1.49 -7.49 26.15
N LEU A 560 -0.40 -6.72 26.05
CA LEU A 560 0.91 -7.06 26.63
C LEU A 560 0.90 -6.98 28.15
N ILE A 561 0.28 -5.95 28.74
CA ILE A 561 0.10 -5.82 30.20
C ILE A 561 -0.73 -7.00 30.71
N TRP A 562 -1.80 -7.37 30.01
CA TRP A 562 -2.62 -8.52 30.36
C TRP A 562 -1.84 -9.84 30.31
N ALA A 563 -1.08 -10.07 29.25
CA ALA A 563 -0.21 -11.24 29.12
C ALA A 563 0.85 -11.30 30.23
N TRP A 564 1.44 -10.14 30.57
CA TRP A 564 2.42 -10.01 31.63
C TRP A 564 1.84 -10.33 33.01
N LEU A 565 0.68 -9.77 33.34
CA LEU A 565 -0.01 -10.01 34.61
C LEU A 565 -0.33 -11.50 34.80
N ARG A 566 -0.68 -12.22 33.73
CA ARG A 566 -1.02 -13.64 33.79
C ARG A 566 0.16 -14.57 34.04
N VAL A 567 1.38 -14.18 33.66
CA VAL A 567 2.63 -14.95 33.87
C VAL A 567 3.12 -14.83 35.32
N ARG A 568 2.59 -13.89 36.12
CA ARG A 568 2.99 -13.74 37.53
C ARG A 568 2.55 -14.96 38.36
N PRO A 569 3.44 -15.52 39.19
CA PRO A 569 3.12 -16.68 40.03
C PRO A 569 2.17 -16.34 41.18
N GLN A 570 2.16 -15.09 41.66
CA GLN A 570 1.37 -14.67 42.81
C GLN A 570 -0.08 -14.31 42.44
N PRO A 571 -1.10 -14.95 43.01
CA PRO A 571 -2.50 -14.75 42.63
C PRO A 571 -3.01 -13.32 42.92
N ALA A 572 -2.56 -12.67 43.99
CA ALA A 572 -2.95 -11.31 44.34
C ALA A 572 -2.56 -10.29 43.27
N TRP A 573 -1.35 -10.41 42.70
CA TRP A 573 -0.87 -9.55 41.61
C TRP A 573 -1.62 -9.81 40.30
N ARG A 574 -2.01 -11.05 40.03
CA ARG A 574 -2.80 -11.41 38.85
C ARG A 574 -4.18 -10.77 38.92
N TRP A 575 -4.88 -10.93 40.04
CA TRP A 575 -6.22 -10.41 40.21
C TRP A 575 -6.25 -8.88 40.35
N GLY A 576 -5.39 -8.32 41.19
CA GLY A 576 -5.29 -6.87 41.37
C GLY A 576 -4.91 -6.15 40.07
N GLY A 577 -3.95 -6.71 39.32
CA GLY A 577 -3.59 -6.16 38.02
C GLY A 577 -4.68 -6.29 36.95
N MET A 578 -5.43 -7.42 36.93
CA MET A 578 -6.55 -7.56 35.98
C MET A 578 -7.69 -6.60 36.28
N ILE A 579 -7.97 -6.34 37.57
CA ILE A 579 -8.96 -5.32 37.97
C ILE A 579 -8.48 -3.94 37.53
N ALA A 580 -7.23 -3.57 37.81
CA ALA A 580 -6.67 -2.29 37.39
C ALA A 580 -6.71 -2.10 35.86
N LEU A 581 -6.42 -3.17 35.10
CA LEU A 581 -6.51 -3.16 33.64
C LEU A 581 -7.96 -2.98 33.15
N ALA A 582 -8.92 -3.69 33.74
CA ALA A 582 -10.33 -3.56 33.40
C ALA A 582 -10.85 -2.14 33.68
N THR A 583 -10.47 -1.54 34.81
CA THR A 583 -10.78 -0.15 35.14
C THR A 583 -10.19 0.82 34.13
N LEU A 584 -8.94 0.60 33.70
CA LEU A 584 -8.29 1.46 32.71
C LEU A 584 -8.98 1.36 31.34
N ILE A 585 -9.38 0.16 30.90
CA ILE A 585 -10.18 -0.03 29.68
C ILE A 585 -11.52 0.70 29.79
N LEU A 586 -12.20 0.58 30.92
CA LEU A 586 -13.48 1.26 31.16
C LEU A 586 -13.32 2.79 31.12
N MET A 587 -12.27 3.33 31.73
CA MET A 587 -11.96 4.76 31.67
C MET A 587 -11.71 5.25 30.24
N VAL A 588 -10.99 4.47 29.42
CA VAL A 588 -10.77 4.80 28.00
C VAL A 588 -12.08 4.81 27.21
N ILE A 589 -12.94 3.81 27.41
CA ILE A 589 -14.25 3.73 26.74
C ILE A 589 -15.13 4.92 27.15
N MET A 590 -15.20 5.23 28.44
CA MET A 590 -15.98 6.37 28.94
C MET A 590 -15.42 7.71 28.44
N GLY A 591 -14.09 7.88 28.45
CA GLY A 591 -13.44 9.08 27.93
C GLY A 591 -13.68 9.28 26.43
N GLY A 592 -13.60 8.20 25.64
CA GLY A 592 -13.91 8.23 24.21
C GLY A 592 -15.38 8.56 23.92
N ARG A 593 -16.30 7.99 24.69
CA ARG A 593 -17.73 8.32 24.60
C ARG A 593 -18.00 9.78 24.98
N TRP A 594 -17.39 10.26 26.06
CA TRP A 594 -17.51 11.66 26.49
C TRP A 594 -16.96 12.63 25.45
N LEU A 595 -15.84 12.29 24.79
CA LEU A 595 -15.29 13.07 23.68
C LEU A 595 -16.23 13.10 22.47
N HIS A 596 -16.84 11.96 22.13
CA HIS A 596 -17.78 11.84 21.02
C HIS A 596 -19.06 12.66 21.25
N GLU A 597 -19.52 12.72 22.50
CA GLU A 597 -20.69 13.49 22.91
C GLU A 597 -20.41 15.01 23.02
N ARG A 598 -19.15 15.46 22.95
CA ARG A 598 -18.74 16.89 23.06
C ARG A 598 -17.70 17.31 22.03
N PRO A 599 -18.01 17.27 20.72
CA PRO A 599 -17.08 17.62 19.65
C PRO A 599 -16.61 19.09 19.67
N GLU A 600 -17.35 19.98 20.33
CA GLU A 600 -17.09 21.42 20.42
C GLU A 600 -15.82 21.81 21.20
N ILE A 601 -15.23 20.89 21.98
CA ILE A 601 -14.04 21.16 22.81
C ILE A 601 -12.73 21.14 21.99
N PHE A 602 -12.76 20.67 20.74
CA PHE A 602 -11.59 20.50 19.87
C PHE A 602 -11.58 21.40 18.62
N ARG A 603 -12.40 22.46 18.58
CA ARG A 603 -12.32 23.51 17.54
C ARG A 603 -11.41 24.65 17.95
#